data_AF-A0A0G9HC49-F1
#
_entry.id   AF-A0A0G9HC49-F1
#
_cell.length_a   1.000
_cell.length_b   1.000
_cell.length_c   1.000
_cell.angle_alpha   90.00
_cell.angle_beta   90.00
_cell.angle_gamma   90.00
#
_symmetry.space_group_name_H-M   'P 1'
#
loop_
_entity.id
_entity.type
_entity.pdbx_description
1 polymer ?
#
loop_
_entity_poly.entity_id
_entity_poly.type
_entity_poly.pdbx_seq_one_letter_code
_entity_poly.pdbx_strand_id
1 'polypeptide(L)'
;MSLSPSSSIIIDLLLLADAAVAGDKKEVGRLARRIQGVAERSGSRVIATRARTVELLAGEDPTPGELAAAVDRLLSEAEREIHDIGIWTDQCNATSDRRSA
;
A
#
# COMPACT_ATOMS: atom_id res chain seq x y z
N MET A 1 7.46 -17.70 -11.36
CA MET A 1 6.10 -17.20 -11.12
C MET A 1 6.21 -15.76 -10.63
N SER A 2 5.60 -14.79 -11.30
CA SER A 2 5.56 -13.40 -10.82
C SER A 2 4.35 -13.20 -9.90
N LEU A 3 4.55 -12.56 -8.76
CA LEU A 3 3.43 -12.17 -7.88
C LEU A 3 2.51 -11.18 -8.61
N SER A 4 1.23 -11.20 -8.25
CA SER A 4 0.31 -10.14 -8.66
C SER A 4 0.78 -8.79 -8.08
N PRO A 5 0.53 -7.65 -8.74
CA PRO A 5 0.90 -6.35 -8.23
C PRO A 5 0.34 -6.08 -6.83
N SER A 6 -0.93 -6.44 -6.58
CA SER A 6 -1.58 -6.29 -5.27
C SER A 6 -0.88 -7.11 -4.18
N SER A 7 -0.54 -8.37 -4.47
CA SER A 7 0.21 -9.21 -3.53
C SER A 7 1.60 -8.62 -3.21
N SER A 8 2.29 -8.05 -4.20
CA SER A 8 3.58 -7.39 -3.95
C SER A 8 3.42 -6.16 -3.06
N ILE A 9 2.39 -5.33 -3.30
CA ILE A 9 2.12 -4.14 -2.48
C ILE A 9 1.82 -4.55 -1.04
N ILE A 10 0.97 -5.56 -0.81
CA ILE A 10 0.63 -6.02 0.55
C ILE A 10 1.87 -6.51 1.29
N ILE A 11 2.71 -7.33 0.66
CA ILE A 11 3.94 -7.81 1.29
C ILE A 11 4.87 -6.64 1.62
N ASP A 12 5.05 -5.70 0.69
CA ASP A 12 5.91 -4.55 0.92
C ASP A 12 5.37 -3.63 2.02
N LEU A 13 4.04 -3.48 2.15
CA LEU A 13 3.40 -2.71 3.23
C LEU A 13 3.62 -3.34 4.61
N LEU A 14 3.57 -4.67 4.72
CA LEU A 14 3.87 -5.38 5.97
C LEU A 14 5.33 -5.17 6.38
N LEU A 15 6.26 -5.33 5.43
CA LEU A 15 7.69 -5.08 5.67
C LEU A 15 7.98 -3.62 6.02
N LEU A 16 7.23 -2.68 5.43
CA LEU A 16 7.36 -1.26 5.70
C LEU A 16 6.98 -0.93 7.16
N ALA A 17 5.90 -1.54 7.66
CA ALA A 17 5.46 -1.38 9.04
C ALA A 17 6.52 -1.89 10.03
N ASP A 18 7.07 -3.08 9.77
CA ASP A 18 8.14 -3.65 10.59
C ASP A 18 9.39 -2.75 10.62
N ALA A 19 9.81 -2.24 9.45
CA ALA A 19 10.95 -1.33 9.34
C ALA A 19 10.71 0.00 10.09
N ALA A 20 9.47 0.52 10.06
CA ALA A 20 9.11 1.74 10.78
C ALA A 20 9.16 1.55 12.30
N VAL A 21 8.66 0.41 12.81
CA VAL A 21 8.75 0.04 14.23
C VAL A 21 10.20 -0.14 14.66
N ALA A 22 11.04 -0.74 13.81
CA ALA A 22 12.47 -0.89 14.05
C ALA A 22 13.26 0.43 13.95
N GLY A 23 12.66 1.50 13.46
CA GLY A 23 13.34 2.78 13.22
C GLY A 23 14.32 2.76 12.05
N ASP A 24 14.24 1.78 11.15
CA ASP A 24 15.11 1.67 9.98
C ASP A 24 14.64 2.59 8.85
N LYS A 25 15.01 3.87 8.95
CA LYS A 25 14.66 4.92 7.99
C LYS A 25 15.08 4.57 6.55
N LYS A 26 16.22 3.90 6.40
CA LYS A 26 16.76 3.53 5.08
C LYS A 26 15.89 2.48 4.42
N GLU A 27 15.52 1.46 5.17
CA GLU A 27 14.65 0.40 4.66
C GLU A 27 13.23 0.90 4.42
N VAL A 28 12.71 1.77 5.29
CA VAL A 28 11.42 2.45 5.09
C VAL A 28 11.42 3.22 3.77
N GLY A 29 12.43 4.05 3.50
CA GLY A 29 12.53 4.78 2.24
C GLY A 29 12.61 3.87 1.01
N ARG A 30 13.38 2.77 1.11
CA ARG A 30 13.52 1.78 0.03
C ARG A 30 12.19 1.10 -0.30
N LEU A 31 11.47 0.64 0.72
CA LEU A 31 10.19 -0.04 0.57
C LEU A 31 9.10 0.92 0.08
N ALA A 32 9.06 2.14 0.61
CA ALA A 32 8.12 3.18 0.19
C ALA A 32 8.27 3.52 -1.31
N ARG A 33 9.50 3.71 -1.80
CA ARG A 33 9.78 3.91 -3.23
C ARG A 33 9.31 2.72 -4.09
N ARG A 34 9.53 1.49 -3.60
CA ARG A 34 9.10 0.29 -4.32
C ARG A 34 7.58 0.20 -4.40
N ILE A 35 6.89 0.42 -3.28
CA ILE A 35 5.41 0.46 -3.21
C ILE A 35 4.87 1.50 -4.18
N GLN A 36 5.44 2.72 -4.19
CA GLN A 36 5.06 3.78 -5.12
C GLN A 36 5.14 3.28 -6.57
N GLY A 37 6.28 2.74 -6.98
CA GLY A 37 6.46 2.29 -8.36
C GLY A 37 5.50 1.17 -8.77
N VAL A 38 5.18 0.23 -7.87
CA VAL A 38 4.19 -0.82 -8.14
C VAL A 38 2.78 -0.23 -8.21
N ALA A 39 2.42 0.65 -7.28
CA ALA A 39 1.11 1.29 -7.22
C ALA A 39 0.84 2.16 -8.46
N GLU A 40 1.81 2.94 -8.92
CA GLU A 40 1.71 3.73 -10.16
C GLU A 40 1.41 2.86 -11.38
N ARG A 41 2.15 1.75 -11.54
CA ARG A 41 1.92 0.80 -12.65
C ARG A 41 0.58 0.08 -12.56
N SER A 42 0.04 -0.05 -11.36
CA SER A 42 -1.23 -0.73 -11.09
C SER A 42 -2.43 0.21 -11.10
N GLY A 43 -2.21 1.52 -11.31
CA GLY A 43 -3.27 2.54 -11.34
C GLY A 43 -3.71 3.05 -9.96
N SER A 44 -3.07 2.62 -8.88
CA SER A 44 -3.39 3.02 -7.52
C SER A 44 -2.71 4.35 -7.16
N ARG A 45 -3.39 5.46 -7.46
CA ARG A 45 -2.83 6.82 -7.27
C ARG A 45 -2.72 7.21 -5.80
N VAL A 46 -3.63 6.74 -4.94
CA VAL A 46 -3.64 7.10 -3.51
C VAL A 46 -2.47 6.42 -2.82
N ILE A 47 -2.30 5.10 -2.96
CA ILE A 47 -1.15 4.37 -2.43
C ILE A 47 0.16 4.96 -2.95
N ALA A 48 0.27 5.23 -4.25
CA ALA A 48 1.48 5.83 -4.83
C ALA A 48 1.84 7.18 -4.19
N THR A 49 0.85 8.07 -4.03
CA THR A 49 1.06 9.39 -3.44
C THR A 49 1.50 9.29 -1.98
N ARG A 50 0.83 8.43 -1.20
CA ARG A 50 1.14 8.22 0.22
C ARG A 50 2.52 7.57 0.41
N ALA A 51 2.87 6.58 -0.41
CA ALA A 51 4.17 5.94 -0.38
C ALA A 51 5.29 6.94 -0.70
N ARG A 52 5.09 7.83 -1.67
CA ARG A 52 6.02 8.92 -1.95
C ARG A 52 6.20 9.86 -0.75
N THR A 53 5.13 10.19 -0.03
CA THR A 53 5.22 11.01 1.19
C THR A 53 6.08 10.33 2.25
N VAL A 54 5.90 9.02 2.48
CA VAL A 54 6.71 8.24 3.43
C VAL A 54 8.18 8.21 2.99
N GLU A 55 8.45 8.02 1.69
CA GLU A 55 9.82 8.02 1.16
C GLU A 55 10.53 9.35 1.44
N LEU A 56 9.89 10.46 1.10
CA LEU A 56 10.45 11.80 1.31
C LEU A 56 10.70 12.05 2.80
N LEU A 57 9.71 11.75 3.64
CA LEU A 57 9.83 11.92 5.09
C LEU A 57 10.99 11.10 5.64
N ALA A 58 11.18 9.85 5.22
CA ALA A 58 12.30 9.02 5.67
C ALA A 58 13.68 9.62 5.34
N GLY A 59 13.77 10.44 4.30
CA GLY A 59 14.99 11.17 3.91
C GLY A 59 15.25 12.46 4.72
N GLU A 60 14.26 12.96 5.47
CA GLU A 60 14.32 14.21 6.24
C GLU A 60 14.72 13.99 7.72
N ASP A 61 15.21 12.79 8.04
CA ASP A 61 15.58 12.38 9.41
C ASP A 61 14.44 12.53 10.45
N PRO A 62 13.26 11.94 10.20
CA PRO A 62 12.07 12.14 11.02
C PRO A 62 12.25 11.46 12.38
N THR A 63 11.48 11.91 13.37
CA THR A 63 11.33 11.16 14.61
C THR A 63 10.62 9.83 14.33
N PRO A 64 10.85 8.80 15.17
CA PRO A 64 10.14 7.52 15.02
C PRO A 64 8.61 7.67 15.01
N GLY A 65 8.07 8.60 15.81
CA GLY A 65 6.63 8.86 15.88
C GLY A 65 6.06 9.50 14.61
N GLU A 66 6.80 10.43 13.98
CA GLU A 66 6.39 11.02 12.69
C GLU A 66 6.40 9.98 11.58
N LEU A 67 7.43 9.13 11.55
CA LEU A 67 7.55 8.06 10.56
C LEU A 67 6.44 7.02 10.72
N ALA A 68 6.17 6.58 11.96
CA ALA A 68 5.08 5.67 12.27
C ALA A 68 3.72 6.24 11.85
N ALA A 69 3.43 7.51 12.20
CA ALA A 69 2.19 8.16 11.83
C ALA A 69 2.00 8.29 10.30
N ALA A 70 3.09 8.50 9.56
CA ALA A 70 3.04 8.54 8.09
C ALA A 70 2.77 7.14 7.50
N VAL A 71 3.41 6.10 8.05
CA VAL A 71 3.19 4.71 7.64
C VAL A 71 1.77 4.24 7.98
N ASP A 72 1.24 4.57 9.15
CA ASP A 72 -0.14 4.22 9.55
C ASP A 72 -1.17 4.83 8.59
N ARG A 73 -0.96 6.08 8.15
CA ARG A 73 -1.82 6.72 7.14
C ARG A 73 -1.75 6.00 5.80
N LEU A 74 -0.57 5.58 5.36
CA LEU A 74 -0.42 4.79 4.14
C LEU A 74 -1.14 3.45 4.26
N LEU A 75 -0.97 2.73 5.37
CA LEU A 75 -1.64 1.46 5.62
C LEU A 75 -3.16 1.61 5.61
N SER A 76 -3.70 2.63 6.29
CA SER A 76 -5.14 2.90 6.35
C SER A 76 -5.75 3.18 4.96
N GLU A 77 -5.06 3.96 4.13
CA GLU A 77 -5.52 4.28 2.78
C GLU A 77 -5.38 3.06 1.85
N ALA A 78 -4.31 2.27 2.00
CA ALA A 78 -4.12 1.04 1.24
C ALA A 78 -5.18 -0.01 1.60
N GLU A 79 -5.51 -0.17 2.88
CA GLU A 79 -6.58 -1.05 3.34
C GLU A 79 -7.91 -0.66 2.70
N ARG A 80 -8.26 0.64 2.74
CA ARG A 80 -9.48 1.16 2.13
C ARG A 80 -9.55 0.87 0.63
N GLU A 81 -8.47 1.15 -0.11
CA GLU A 81 -8.44 0.95 -1.56
C GLU A 81 -8.49 -0.54 -1.94
N ILE A 82 -7.79 -1.40 -1.20
CA ILE A 82 -7.83 -2.86 -1.41
C ILE A 82 -9.23 -3.41 -1.09
N HIS A 83 -9.86 -2.92 -0.02
CA HIS A 83 -11.22 -3.33 0.37
C HIS A 83 -12.26 -2.89 -0.68
N ASP A 84 -12.12 -1.68 -1.23
CA ASP A 84 -12.99 -1.18 -2.30
C ASP A 84 -12.85 -2.00 -3.60
N ILE A 85 -11.63 -2.48 -3.92
CA ILE A 85 -11.40 -3.41 -5.05
C ILE A 85 -12.08 -4.76 -4.79
N GLY A 86 -11.96 -5.31 -3.57
CA GLY A 86 -12.58 -6.58 -3.18
C GLY A 86 -14.11 -6.56 -3.25
N ILE A 87 -14.73 -5.46 -2.81
CA ILE A 87 -16.18 -5.25 -2.90
C ILE A 87 -16.65 -5.22 -4.36
N TRP A 88 -15.89 -4.59 -5.27
CA TRP A 88 -16.26 -4.55 -6.69
C TRP A 88 -16.14 -5.90 -7.39
N THR A 89 -15.17 -6.75 -7.01
CA THR A 89 -15.07 -8.11 -7.54
C THR A 89 -16.19 -9.03 -7.05
N ASP A 90 -16.65 -8.91 -5.81
CA ASP A 90 -17.75 -9.72 -5.29
C ASP A 90 -19.12 -9.30 -5.85
N GLN A 91 -19.34 -8.01 -6.12
CA GLN A 91 -20.59 -7.55 -6.73
C GLN A 91 -20.73 -7.92 -8.23
N CYS A 92 -19.61 -8.08 -8.95
CA CYS A 92 -19.64 -8.56 -10.33
C CYS A 92 -20.06 -10.04 -10.43
N ASN A 93 -19.69 -10.87 -9.45
CA ASN A 93 -20.11 -12.27 -9.41
C ASN A 93 -21.57 -12.43 -8.95
N ALA A 94 -22.06 -11.56 -8.06
CA ALA A 94 -23.44 -11.63 -7.56
C ALA A 94 -24.52 -11.23 -8.59
N THR A 95 -24.16 -10.59 -9.70
CA THR A 95 -25.10 -10.15 -10.75
C THR A 95 -25.15 -11.08 -11.96
N SER A 96 -24.20 -12.00 -12.10
CA SER A 96 -24.19 -12.97 -13.21
C SER A 96 -25.20 -14.11 -13.00
N ASP A 97 -25.44 -14.53 -11.75
CA ASP A 97 -26.28 -15.70 -11.46
C ASP A 97 -27.80 -15.43 -11.46
N ARG A 98 -28.25 -14.18 -11.59
CA ARG A 98 -29.69 -13.85 -11.63
C ARG A 98 -30.30 -13.75 -13.05
N ARG A 99 -29.56 -14.06 -14.11
CA ARG A 99 -30.09 -14.06 -15.50
C ARG A 99 -30.35 -15.46 -16.07
N SER A 100 -30.37 -16.50 -15.23
CA SER A 100 -30.72 -17.86 -15.66
C SER A 100 -31.73 -18.49 -14.69
N ALA A 101 -32.92 -17.89 -14.62
CA ALA A 101 -34.12 -18.52 -14.07
C ALA A 101 -35.33 -18.10 -14.92
#